data_AF-A0A0A0JTD6-F1
#
_entry.id   AF-A0A0A0JTD6-F1
#
_cell.length_a   1.000
_cell.length_b   1.000
_cell.length_c   1.000
_cell.angle_alpha   90.00
_cell.angle_beta   90.00
_cell.angle_gamma   90.00
#
_symmetry.space_group_name_H-M   'P 1'
#
loop_
_entity.id
_entity.type
_entity.pdbx_description
1 polymer ?
#
loop_
_entity_poly.entity_id
_entity_poly.type
_entity_poly.pdbx_seq_one_letter_code
_entity_poly.pdbx_strand_id
1 'polypeptide(L)'
;MGATELDDVSALLQRVLPDPAGFAERLLDQFVSRWGVTSAGRSGGSAAMDPEEDAGAPPVVLAPRFVPHSLDALTDSNVLLASALGACDCWGLQDDCVVCKGKGEPGWVQPDVELFQVFVGPAVARLADAGLADGHDPGTKGNAS
;
A
#
# COMPACT_ATOMS: atom_id res chain seq x y z
N MET A 1 4.84 17.97 -41.69
CA MET A 1 4.30 16.83 -40.89
C MET A 1 4.38 17.26 -39.44
N GLY A 2 3.29 17.75 -38.85
CA GLY A 2 3.33 18.30 -37.48
C GLY A 2 2.05 19.00 -37.02
N ALA A 3 1.19 19.44 -37.94
CA ALA A 3 -0.13 19.98 -37.58
C ALA A 3 -1.12 18.89 -37.18
N THR A 4 -1.13 17.76 -37.90
CA THR A 4 -2.08 16.65 -37.68
C THR A 4 -1.81 15.87 -36.41
N GLU A 5 -0.55 15.71 -36.00
CA GLU A 5 -0.20 14.99 -34.78
C GLU A 5 -0.62 15.75 -33.51
N LEU A 6 -0.54 17.09 -33.53
CA LEU A 6 -1.02 17.90 -32.41
C LEU A 6 -2.55 17.85 -32.29
N ASP A 7 -3.24 17.85 -33.43
CA ASP A 7 -4.71 17.74 -33.46
C ASP A 7 -5.17 16.35 -32.98
N ASP A 8 -4.47 15.28 -33.37
CA ASP A 8 -4.75 13.92 -32.92
C ASP A 8 -4.52 13.75 -31.42
N VAL A 9 -3.41 14.30 -30.88
CA VAL A 9 -3.12 14.28 -29.44
C VAL A 9 -4.16 15.11 -28.66
N SER A 10 -4.56 16.27 -29.19
CA SER A 10 -5.59 17.12 -28.58
C SER A 10 -6.95 16.43 -28.53
N ALA A 11 -7.35 15.76 -29.62
CA ALA A 11 -8.59 15.00 -29.67
C ALA A 11 -8.59 13.81 -28.71
N LEU A 12 -7.44 13.15 -28.54
CA LEU A 12 -7.28 12.04 -27.59
C LEU A 12 -7.33 12.54 -26.14
N LEU A 13 -6.70 13.67 -25.83
CA LEU A 13 -6.75 14.31 -24.51
C LEU A 13 -8.18 14.73 -24.13
N GLN A 14 -8.93 15.33 -25.05
CA GLN A 14 -10.33 15.73 -24.81
C GLN A 14 -11.26 14.52 -24.61
N ARG A 15 -10.94 13.38 -25.21
CA ARG A 15 -11.71 12.14 -25.05
C ARG A 15 -11.46 11.45 -23.71
N VAL A 16 -10.23 11.54 -23.19
CA VAL A 16 -9.83 10.94 -21.91
C VAL A 16 -10.16 11.85 -20.73
N LEU A 17 -10.09 13.17 -20.94
CA LEU A 17 -10.40 14.19 -19.93
C LEU A 17 -11.56 15.06 -20.47
N PRO A 18 -12.82 14.67 -20.20
CA PRO A 18 -13.98 15.42 -20.70
C PRO A 18 -14.08 16.86 -20.14
N ASP A 19 -13.33 17.17 -19.08
CA ASP A 19 -13.23 18.52 -18.49
C ASP A 19 -11.83 18.76 -17.92
N PRO A 20 -10.87 19.20 -18.75
CA PRO A 20 -9.49 19.42 -18.32
C PRO A 20 -9.35 20.62 -17.38
N ALA A 21 -10.22 21.63 -17.53
CA ALA A 21 -10.21 22.83 -16.69
C ALA A 21 -10.73 22.52 -15.29
N GLY A 22 -11.88 21.86 -15.16
CA GLY A 22 -12.39 21.46 -13.85
C GLY A 22 -11.54 20.37 -13.19
N PHE A 23 -10.83 19.54 -13.96
CA PHE A 23 -9.82 18.64 -13.40
C PHE A 23 -8.65 19.40 -12.77
N ALA A 24 -8.11 20.40 -13.47
CA ALA A 24 -7.04 21.26 -12.95
C ALA A 24 -7.50 22.04 -11.71
N GLU A 25 -8.72 22.58 -11.70
CA GLU A 25 -9.30 23.26 -10.54
C GLU A 25 -9.42 22.32 -9.34
N ARG A 26 -9.91 21.09 -9.52
CA ARG A 26 -10.02 20.09 -8.44
C ARG A 26 -8.64 19.69 -7.89
N LEU A 27 -7.63 19.58 -8.75
CA LEU A 27 -6.26 19.30 -8.32
C LEU A 27 -5.65 20.46 -7.53
N LEU A 28 -5.87 21.70 -7.99
CA LEU A 28 -5.39 22.90 -7.29
C LEU A 28 -6.08 23.05 -5.94
N ASP A 29 -7.39 22.82 -5.86
CA ASP A 29 -8.15 22.86 -4.61
C ASP A 29 -7.67 21.79 -3.61
N GLN A 30 -7.40 20.57 -4.09
CA GLN A 30 -6.78 19.51 -3.29
C GLN A 30 -5.35 19.87 -2.84
N PHE A 31 -4.56 20.49 -3.71
CA PHE A 31 -3.18 20.89 -3.40
C PHE A 31 -3.15 22.00 -2.34
N VAL A 32 -3.99 23.04 -2.50
CA VAL A 32 -4.12 24.14 -1.54
C VAL A 32 -4.65 23.63 -0.20
N SER A 33 -5.64 22.75 -0.20
CA SER A 33 -6.15 22.15 1.05
C SER A 33 -5.11 21.28 1.76
N ARG A 34 -4.23 20.61 1.00
CA ARG A 34 -3.19 19.72 1.53
C ARG A 34 -1.96 20.47 2.06
N TRP A 35 -1.58 21.57 1.43
CA TRP A 35 -0.35 22.31 1.75
C TRP A 35 -0.58 23.66 2.41
N GLY A 36 -1.79 24.23 2.33
CA GLY A 36 -2.17 25.49 2.96
C GLY A 36 -2.15 25.44 4.50
N VAL A 37 -2.07 24.25 5.10
CA VAL A 37 -1.98 24.07 6.55
C VAL A 37 -0.55 24.22 7.09
N THR A 38 0.49 24.32 6.24
CA THR A 38 1.88 24.44 6.72
C THR A 38 2.50 25.84 6.57
N SER A 39 1.77 26.83 6.07
CA SER A 39 2.30 28.19 5.84
C SER A 39 1.56 29.33 6.54
N ALA A 40 0.41 29.10 7.16
CA ALA A 40 -0.29 30.10 7.99
C ALA A 40 -0.06 29.87 9.48
N GLY A 41 1.18 30.07 9.96
CA GLY A 41 1.46 29.91 11.38
C GLY A 41 2.91 30.10 11.81
N ARG A 42 3.66 31.04 11.20
CA ARG A 42 4.93 31.48 11.79
C ARG A 42 5.25 32.93 11.44
N SER A 43 4.49 33.85 12.03
CA SER A 43 4.92 35.22 12.32
C SER A 43 4.60 35.48 13.79
N GLY A 44 5.63 35.60 14.61
CA GLY A 44 5.54 35.54 16.06
C GLY A 44 4.99 36.79 16.76
N GLY A 45 4.89 36.68 18.08
CA GLY A 45 4.73 37.83 18.97
C GLY A 45 3.83 37.58 20.20
N SER A 46 4.48 37.29 21.33
CA SER A 46 4.09 37.61 22.72
C SER A 46 2.97 36.88 23.46
N ALA A 47 3.37 36.49 24.68
CA ALA A 47 2.66 36.47 25.96
C ALA A 47 1.84 35.21 26.36
N ALA A 48 2.47 34.43 27.25
CA ALA A 48 1.96 33.82 28.48
C ALA A 48 0.54 33.18 28.50
N MET A 49 0.50 31.85 28.69
CA MET A 49 -0.16 31.12 29.79
C MET A 49 -0.27 29.61 29.43
N ASP A 50 0.30 28.75 30.29
CA ASP A 50 -0.15 27.35 30.49
C ASP A 50 -1.32 27.38 31.51
N PRO A 51 -2.29 26.44 31.53
CA PRO A 51 -2.01 24.99 31.61
C PRO A 51 -3.02 23.99 30.98
N GLU A 52 -2.50 22.77 30.76
CA GLU A 52 -3.05 21.41 30.93
C GLU A 52 -4.35 20.91 30.22
N GLU A 53 -4.26 19.61 29.86
CA GLU A 53 -5.29 18.64 29.43
C GLU A 53 -5.77 18.63 27.96
N ASP A 54 -5.19 17.73 27.15
CA ASP A 54 -6.03 16.87 26.30
C ASP A 54 -5.42 15.48 26.13
N ALA A 55 -6.24 14.48 26.44
CA ALA A 55 -5.89 13.09 26.50
C ALA A 55 -5.81 12.49 25.09
N GLY A 56 -4.71 11.80 24.80
CA GLY A 56 -4.70 10.55 24.04
C GLY A 56 -5.60 10.48 22.79
N ALA A 57 -5.37 11.33 21.80
CA ALA A 57 -5.68 10.92 20.43
C ALA A 57 -4.47 10.12 19.91
N PRO A 58 -4.60 8.81 19.59
CA PRO A 58 -3.53 8.12 18.87
C PRO A 58 -3.25 8.90 17.58
N PRO A 59 -1.98 8.99 17.14
CA PRO A 59 -1.69 9.64 15.87
C PRO A 59 -2.57 8.99 14.81
N VAL A 60 -3.41 9.78 14.15
CA VAL A 60 -4.20 9.29 13.02
C VAL A 60 -3.18 8.91 11.96
N VAL A 61 -2.82 7.62 11.91
CA VAL A 61 -2.02 7.04 10.85
C VAL A 61 -2.91 7.03 9.63
N LEU A 62 -2.90 8.13 8.88
CA LEU A 62 -3.36 8.16 7.50
C LEU A 62 -2.40 7.29 6.70
N ALA A 63 -2.63 5.98 6.72
CA ALA A 63 -2.03 5.09 5.75
C ALA A 63 -2.38 5.65 4.36
N PRO A 64 -1.40 5.90 3.48
CA PRO A 64 -1.72 6.26 2.11
C PRO A 64 -2.64 5.17 1.57
N ARG A 65 -3.86 5.54 1.19
CA ARG A 65 -4.71 4.63 0.41
C ARG A 65 -3.98 4.45 -0.91
N PHE A 66 -3.22 3.38 -1.03
CA PHE A 66 -2.71 2.92 -2.31
C PHE A 66 -3.96 2.54 -3.10
N VAL A 67 -4.44 3.47 -3.92
CA VAL A 67 -5.42 3.17 -4.95
C VAL A 67 -4.57 2.69 -6.13
N PRO A 68 -4.47 1.39 -6.41
CA PRO A 68 -3.87 0.96 -7.67
C PRO A 68 -4.74 1.53 -8.78
N HIS A 69 -4.16 2.40 -9.61
CA HIS A 69 -4.90 3.13 -10.66
C HIS A 69 -5.16 2.25 -11.90
N SER A 70 -4.77 0.96 -11.87
CA SER A 70 -5.01 -0.02 -12.92
C SER A 70 -5.13 -1.44 -12.36
N LEU A 71 -5.89 -2.29 -13.06
CA LEU A 71 -5.99 -3.74 -12.79
C LEU A 71 -4.63 -4.44 -12.97
N ASP A 72 -3.78 -3.90 -13.83
CA ASP A 72 -2.40 -4.37 -14.04
C ASP A 72 -1.55 -4.14 -12.78
N ALA A 73 -1.65 -2.96 -12.14
CA ALA A 73 -0.90 -2.67 -10.92
C ALA A 73 -1.29 -3.59 -9.73
N LEU A 74 -2.57 -4.02 -9.68
CA LEU A 74 -3.04 -5.03 -8.72
C LEU A 74 -2.44 -6.41 -9.02
N THR A 75 -2.42 -6.78 -10.30
CA THR A 75 -1.87 -8.07 -10.75
C THR A 75 -0.38 -8.15 -10.46
N ASP A 76 0.37 -7.09 -10.74
CA ASP A 76 1.81 -7.00 -10.44
C ASP A 76 2.08 -7.12 -8.95
N SER A 77 1.30 -6.41 -8.11
CA SER A 77 1.44 -6.49 -6.65
C SER A 77 1.16 -7.90 -6.13
N ASN A 78 0.20 -8.61 -6.72
CA ASN A 78 -0.14 -9.98 -6.34
C ASN A 78 0.99 -10.96 -6.67
N VAL A 79 1.59 -10.83 -7.86
CA VAL A 79 2.76 -11.65 -8.27
C VAL A 79 3.96 -11.41 -7.35
N LEU A 80 4.22 -10.16 -7.00
CA LEU A 80 5.32 -9.81 -6.08
C LEU A 80 5.06 -10.37 -4.67
N LEU A 81 3.83 -10.31 -4.17
CA LEU A 81 3.48 -10.87 -2.88
C LEU A 81 3.53 -12.40 -2.88
N ALA A 82 3.07 -13.06 -3.95
CA ALA A 82 3.21 -14.50 -4.11
C ALA A 82 4.69 -14.90 -4.05
N SER A 83 5.56 -14.17 -4.76
CA SER A 83 7.02 -14.39 -4.74
C SER A 83 7.63 -14.16 -3.35
N ALA A 84 7.20 -13.09 -2.66
CA ALA A 84 7.60 -12.80 -1.29
C ALA A 84 7.29 -13.96 -0.34
N LEU A 85 6.21 -14.69 -0.57
CA LEU A 85 5.78 -15.82 0.26
C LEU A 85 6.24 -17.19 -0.27
N GLY A 86 6.95 -17.23 -1.40
CA GLY A 86 7.30 -18.49 -2.06
C GLY A 86 6.08 -19.28 -2.55
N ALA A 87 5.00 -18.57 -2.90
CA ALA A 87 3.77 -19.13 -3.47
C ALA A 87 3.79 -19.07 -5.00
N CYS A 88 2.92 -19.85 -5.63
CA CYS A 88 2.57 -19.66 -7.04
C CYS A 88 1.62 -18.45 -7.17
N ASP A 89 1.61 -17.81 -8.33
CA ASP A 89 0.64 -16.76 -8.68
C ASP A 89 -0.84 -17.19 -8.54
N CYS A 90 -1.12 -18.48 -8.73
CA CYS A 90 -2.43 -19.08 -8.51
C CYS A 90 -2.72 -19.41 -7.04
N TRP A 91 -1.76 -19.22 -6.13
CA TRP A 91 -1.86 -19.49 -4.69
C TRP A 91 -2.22 -20.93 -4.32
N GLY A 92 -2.04 -21.89 -5.23
CA GLY A 92 -2.48 -23.27 -5.06
C GLY A 92 -3.99 -23.47 -5.19
N LEU A 93 -4.74 -22.42 -5.56
CA LEU A 93 -6.21 -22.49 -5.71
C LEU A 93 -6.66 -23.16 -7.01
N GLN A 94 -5.73 -23.46 -7.93
CA GLN A 94 -6.02 -24.06 -9.23
C GLN A 94 -5.31 -25.41 -9.35
N ASP A 95 -6.08 -26.50 -9.25
CA ASP A 95 -5.58 -27.89 -9.30
C ASP A 95 -4.87 -28.22 -10.62
N ASP A 96 -5.30 -27.60 -11.72
CA ASP A 96 -4.77 -27.81 -13.07
C ASP A 96 -3.65 -26.83 -13.46
N CYS A 97 -3.20 -25.98 -12.53
CA CYS A 97 -2.19 -24.96 -12.79
C CYS A 97 -0.97 -25.54 -13.51
N VAL A 98 -0.58 -24.92 -14.63
CA VAL A 98 0.53 -25.39 -15.47
C VAL A 98 1.88 -25.37 -14.76
N VAL A 99 2.03 -24.47 -13.77
CA VAL A 99 3.26 -24.28 -13.00
C VAL A 99 3.30 -25.20 -11.77
N CYS A 100 2.34 -25.06 -10.84
CA CYS A 100 2.42 -25.72 -9.54
C CYS A 100 1.55 -26.97 -9.38
N LYS A 101 0.64 -27.26 -10.33
CA LYS A 101 -0.29 -28.41 -10.25
C LYS A 101 -1.07 -28.47 -8.93
N GLY A 102 -1.66 -27.35 -8.52
CA GLY A 102 -2.39 -27.22 -7.25
C GLY A 102 -1.54 -27.10 -5.98
N LYS A 103 -0.21 -27.26 -6.04
CA LYS A 103 0.65 -27.26 -4.84
C LYS A 103 1.19 -25.89 -4.41
N GLY A 104 0.83 -24.83 -5.14
CA GLY A 104 1.47 -23.52 -5.08
C GLY A 104 1.09 -22.64 -3.89
N GLU A 105 0.83 -23.21 -2.73
CA GLU A 105 0.52 -22.49 -1.49
C GLU A 105 1.76 -21.71 -0.97
N PRO A 106 1.60 -20.74 -0.06
CA PRO A 106 2.72 -20.08 0.60
C PRO A 106 3.73 -21.07 1.20
N GLY A 107 5.01 -20.90 0.86
CA GLY A 107 6.09 -21.82 1.24
C GLY A 107 6.29 -23.01 0.29
N TRP A 108 5.59 -23.07 -0.84
CA TRP A 108 5.81 -24.09 -1.87
C TRP A 108 7.24 -24.07 -2.45
N VAL A 109 7.79 -22.88 -2.66
CA VAL A 109 9.21 -22.65 -2.97
C VAL A 109 9.84 -21.74 -1.91
N GLN A 110 11.17 -21.59 -1.96
CA GLN A 110 11.88 -20.68 -1.08
C GLN A 110 11.35 -19.24 -1.26
N PRO A 111 10.88 -18.58 -0.19
CA PRO A 111 10.48 -17.18 -0.24
C PRO A 111 11.60 -16.25 -0.72
N ASP A 112 11.25 -15.26 -1.54
CA ASP A 112 12.16 -14.17 -1.87
C ASP A 112 12.37 -13.29 -0.63
N VAL A 113 13.61 -13.25 -0.13
CA VAL A 113 13.93 -12.60 1.15
C VAL A 113 13.77 -11.09 1.07
N GLU A 114 14.11 -10.47 -0.06
CA GLU A 114 14.01 -9.01 -0.22
C GLU A 114 12.56 -8.59 -0.29
N LEU A 115 11.75 -9.29 -1.09
CA LEU A 115 10.31 -9.03 -1.19
C LEU A 115 9.59 -9.36 0.12
N PHE A 116 9.98 -10.42 0.83
CA PHE A 116 9.42 -10.75 2.15
C PHE A 116 9.67 -9.61 3.15
N GLN A 117 10.88 -9.06 3.20
CA GLN A 117 11.21 -7.93 4.07
C GLN A 117 10.39 -6.67 3.73
N VAL A 118 10.11 -6.43 2.45
CA VAL A 118 9.33 -5.26 2.01
C VAL A 118 7.84 -5.44 2.29
N PHE A 119 7.26 -6.58 1.93
CA PHE A 119 5.80 -6.78 1.95
C PHE A 119 5.26 -7.40 3.24
N VAL A 120 6.00 -8.33 3.86
CA VAL A 120 5.53 -9.14 4.99
C VAL A 120 6.17 -8.68 6.32
N GLY A 121 7.44 -8.31 6.28
CA GLY A 121 8.22 -7.85 7.44
C GLY A 121 7.51 -6.80 8.30
N PRO A 122 6.97 -5.71 7.74
CA PRO A 122 6.28 -4.67 8.51
C PRO A 122 5.02 -5.19 9.22
N ALA A 123 4.28 -6.11 8.59
CA ALA A 123 3.09 -6.70 9.19
C ALA A 123 3.45 -7.62 10.35
N VAL A 124 4.46 -8.47 10.17
CA VAL A 124 4.96 -9.37 11.22
C VAL A 124 5.50 -8.58 12.42
N ALA A 125 6.26 -7.52 12.19
CA ALA A 125 6.75 -6.64 13.26
C ALA A 125 5.60 -6.07 14.09
N ARG A 126 4.54 -5.57 13.43
CA ARG A 126 3.35 -5.06 14.13
C ARG A 126 2.60 -6.14 14.91
N LEU A 127 2.55 -7.37 14.41
CA LEU A 127 1.93 -8.48 15.13
C LEU A 127 2.73 -8.90 16.36
N ALA A 128 4.07 -8.86 16.27
CA ALA A 128 4.95 -9.09 17.40
C ALA A 128 4.76 -8.00 18.48
N ASP A 129 4.71 -6.73 18.07
CA ASP A 129 4.44 -5.61 18.98
C ASP A 129 3.06 -5.71 19.65
N ALA A 130 2.07 -6.26 18.95
CA ALA A 130 0.74 -6.50 19.47
C ALA A 130 0.63 -7.76 20.36
N GLY A 131 1.72 -8.52 20.54
CA GLY A 131 1.73 -9.76 21.32
C GLY A 131 0.95 -10.92 20.69
N LEU A 132 0.73 -10.88 19.36
CA LEU A 132 -0.06 -11.87 18.63
C LEU A 132 0.81 -12.92 17.90
N ALA A 133 2.13 -12.79 17.93
CA ALA A 133 3.05 -13.68 17.23
C ALA A 133 3.39 -14.98 18.01
N ASP A 134 3.07 -15.05 19.31
CA ASP A 134 3.37 -16.20 20.17
C ASP A 134 2.28 -17.27 20.08
N GLY A 135 2.19 -17.92 18.93
CA GLY A 135 1.30 -19.07 18.68
C GLY A 135 2.03 -20.42 18.51
N HIS A 136 3.34 -20.48 18.76
CA HIS A 136 4.11 -21.72 18.68
C HIS A 136 4.36 -22.29 20.09
N ASP A 137 3.54 -23.28 20.48
CA ASP A 137 3.83 -24.18 21.60
C ASP A 137 4.50 -25.46 21.06
N PRO A 138 5.84 -25.60 21.09
CA PRO A 138 6.51 -26.89 20.89
C PRO A 138 6.48 -27.69 22.20
N GLY A 139 5.27 -27.97 22.68
CA GLY A 139 4.99 -28.53 24.00
C GLY A 139 4.35 -29.91 23.95
N THR A 140 4.85 -30.84 23.14
CA THR A 140 4.52 -32.27 23.32
C THR A 140 5.78 -33.11 23.23
N LYS A 141 6.55 -33.12 24.32
CA LYS A 141 7.48 -34.21 24.59
C LYS A 141 6.65 -35.46 24.93
N GLY A 142 6.36 -36.27 23.93
CA GLY A 142 5.90 -37.64 24.11
C GLY A 142 7.01 -38.47 24.74
N ASN A 143 6.94 -38.61 26.06
CA ASN A 143 7.62 -39.64 26.82
C ASN A 143 6.94 -40.99 26.54
N ALA A 144 7.54 -41.82 25.70
CA ALA A 144 7.24 -43.25 25.65
C ALA A 144 8.39 -44.00 26.32
N SER A 145 8.05 -44.60 27.47
CA SER A 145 8.85 -45.61 28.18
C SER A 145 8.81 -46.95 27.44
#